data_AF-A0A376KKR2-F1
#
_entry.id   AF-A0A376KKR2-F1
#
_cell.length_a   1.000
_cell.length_b   1.000
_cell.length_c   1.000
_cell.angle_alpha   90.00
_cell.angle_beta   90.00
_cell.angle_gamma   90.00
#
_symmetry.space_group_name_H-M   'P 1'
#
loop_
_entity.id
_entity.type
_entity.pdbx_description
1 polymer ?
#
loop_
_entity_poly.entity_id
_entity_poly.type
_entity_poly.pdbx_seq_one_letter_code
_entity_poly.pdbx_strand_id
1 'polypeptide(L)'
;MMATAGYVQADALQPDPAWQQGTLSNGLQWQVLTTPQRPSDRVEIRLLVNTGSLAESTQQSGYSHAIPRIALTQSGGLDAAQARSLWQQGIDPKRPMPPVIVSV
;
A
#
# COMPACT_ATOMS: atom_id res chain seq x y z
N MET A 1 -48.84 -13.41 29.12
CA MET A 1 -48.52 -12.44 28.06
C MET A 1 -47.01 -12.55 27.82
N MET A 2 -46.56 -13.24 26.76
CA MET A 2 -45.13 -13.38 26.45
C MET A 2 -44.74 -12.30 25.44
N ALA A 3 -43.74 -11.49 25.78
CA ALA A 3 -43.13 -10.55 24.85
C ALA A 3 -41.99 -11.25 24.11
N THR A 4 -42.13 -11.41 22.80
CA THR A 4 -41.05 -11.86 21.92
C THR A 4 -40.12 -10.68 21.65
N ALA A 5 -38.90 -10.70 22.19
CA ALA A 5 -37.85 -9.78 21.78
C ALA A 5 -37.37 -10.20 20.39
N GLY A 6 -37.71 -9.43 19.36
CA GLY A 6 -37.20 -9.63 18.01
C GLY A 6 -35.75 -9.17 17.93
N TYR A 7 -34.82 -10.10 17.77
CA TYR A 7 -33.43 -9.78 17.43
C TYR A 7 -33.40 -9.34 15.96
N VAL A 8 -33.22 -8.05 15.71
CA VAL A 8 -32.92 -7.56 14.36
C VAL A 8 -31.45 -7.83 14.11
N GLN A 9 -31.16 -8.82 13.27
CA GLN A 9 -29.80 -9.11 12.83
C GLN A 9 -29.42 -8.07 11.78
N ALA A 10 -28.41 -7.25 12.07
CA ALA A 10 -27.89 -6.29 11.10
C ALA A 10 -27.11 -7.02 10.01
N ASP A 11 -27.31 -6.62 8.76
CA ASP A 11 -26.53 -7.14 7.64
C ASP A 11 -25.07 -6.71 7.74
N ALA A 12 -24.17 -7.59 7.28
CA ALA A 12 -22.76 -7.28 7.20
C ALA A 12 -22.54 -6.13 6.21
N LEU A 13 -21.66 -5.19 6.59
CA LEU A 13 -21.23 -4.11 5.70
C LEU A 13 -20.64 -4.72 4.43
N GLN A 14 -21.20 -4.33 3.29
CA GLN A 14 -20.71 -4.77 2.00
C GLN A 14 -19.44 -3.98 1.65
N PRO A 15 -18.39 -4.64 1.12
CA PRO A 15 -17.24 -3.94 0.56
C PRO A 15 -17.65 -3.00 -0.59
N ASP A 16 -16.88 -1.94 -0.79
CA ASP A 16 -17.11 -1.01 -1.89
C ASP A 16 -16.90 -1.71 -3.25
N PRO A 17 -17.93 -1.80 -4.11
CA PRO A 17 -17.84 -2.51 -5.38
C PRO A 17 -16.93 -1.82 -6.41
N ALA A 18 -16.55 -0.55 -6.20
CA ALA A 18 -15.62 0.14 -7.10
C ALA A 18 -14.18 -0.39 -6.99
N TRP A 19 -13.84 -1.04 -5.87
CA TRP A 19 -12.54 -1.67 -5.67
C TRP A 19 -12.46 -3.01 -6.38
N GLN A 20 -11.58 -3.09 -7.36
CA GLN A 20 -11.17 -4.34 -7.97
C GLN A 20 -10.05 -4.94 -7.14
N GLN A 21 -10.10 -6.25 -6.89
CA GLN A 21 -9.08 -6.93 -6.09
C GLN A 21 -8.86 -8.35 -6.57
N GLY A 22 -7.70 -8.92 -6.25
CA GLY A 22 -7.38 -10.29 -6.58
C GLY A 22 -6.11 -10.78 -5.90
N THR A 23 -5.75 -12.03 -6.19
CA THR A 23 -4.51 -12.64 -5.71
C THR A 23 -3.86 -13.37 -6.86
N LEU A 24 -2.58 -13.09 -7.10
CA LEU A 24 -1.78 -13.77 -8.12
C LEU A 24 -1.41 -15.18 -7.64
N SER A 25 -0.96 -16.04 -8.55
CA SER A 25 -0.56 -17.42 -8.24
C SER A 25 0.60 -17.53 -7.24
N ASN A 26 1.40 -16.47 -7.09
CA ASN A 26 2.48 -16.38 -6.10
C ASN A 26 2.02 -15.84 -4.73
N GLY A 27 0.73 -15.58 -4.54
CA GLY A 27 0.17 -15.06 -3.30
C GLY A 27 0.15 -13.54 -3.17
N LEU A 28 0.67 -12.78 -4.16
CA LEU A 28 0.59 -11.31 -4.14
C LEU A 28 -0.87 -10.86 -4.27
N GLN A 29 -1.34 -10.12 -3.27
CA GLN A 29 -2.65 -9.47 -3.30
C GLN A 29 -2.54 -8.11 -3.97
N TRP A 30 -3.53 -7.76 -4.78
CA TRP A 30 -3.59 -6.48 -5.46
C TRP A 30 -4.99 -5.88 -5.34
N GLN A 31 -5.03 -4.55 -5.35
CA GLN A 31 -6.24 -3.75 -5.32
C GLN A 31 -6.09 -2.58 -6.30
N VAL A 32 -7.15 -2.30 -7.05
CA VAL A 32 -7.20 -1.21 -8.03
C VAL A 32 -8.53 -0.48 -7.88
N LEU A 33 -8.45 0.84 -7.70
CA LEU A 33 -9.59 1.74 -7.76
C LEU A 33 -9.44 2.64 -8.98
N THR A 34 -10.38 2.53 -9.92
CA THR A 34 -10.43 3.46 -11.06
C THR A 34 -11.17 4.73 -10.66
N THR A 35 -10.64 5.89 -11.03
CA THR A 35 -11.23 7.20 -10.70
C THR A 35 -11.51 8.02 -11.97
N PRO A 36 -12.42 7.59 -12.86
CA PRO A 36 -12.71 8.29 -14.12
C PRO A 36 -13.17 9.74 -13.93
N GLN A 37 -13.75 10.05 -12.78
CA GLN A 37 -14.17 11.39 -12.37
C GLN A 37 -13.00 12.36 -12.10
N ARG A 38 -11.75 11.85 -12.03
CA ARG A 38 -10.54 12.64 -11.83
C ARG A 38 -9.48 12.28 -12.89
N PRO A 39 -9.73 12.54 -14.19
CA PRO A 39 -8.90 12.05 -15.29
C PRO A 39 -7.51 12.72 -15.37
N SER A 40 -7.33 13.86 -14.71
CA SER A 40 -6.07 14.60 -14.67
C SER A 40 -5.28 14.40 -13.37
N ASP A 41 -5.82 13.63 -12.43
CA ASP A 41 -5.09 13.28 -11.21
C ASP A 41 -3.95 12.33 -11.53
N ARG A 42 -2.90 12.37 -10.71
CA ARG A 42 -1.81 11.41 -10.79
C ARG A 42 -2.28 10.03 -10.35
N VAL A 43 -1.67 8.99 -10.90
CA VAL A 43 -1.85 7.62 -10.42
C VAL A 43 -1.06 7.44 -9.13
N GLU A 44 -1.71 6.89 -8.10
CA GLU A 44 -1.05 6.46 -6.88
C GLU A 44 -0.76 4.95 -6.93
N ILE A 45 0.47 4.56 -6.59
CA ILE A 45 0.89 3.16 -6.46
C ILE A 45 1.45 2.97 -5.06
N ARG A 46 0.96 1.94 -4.36
CA ARG A 46 1.41 1.60 -3.00
C ARG A 46 1.71 0.12 -2.93
N LEU A 47 2.91 -0.22 -2.45
CA LEU A 47 3.30 -1.59 -2.11
C LEU A 47 3.28 -1.72 -0.58
N LEU A 48 2.37 -2.54 -0.07
CA LEU A 48 2.31 -2.87 1.35
C LEU A 48 3.08 -4.16 1.59
N VAL A 49 4.01 -4.13 2.55
CA VAL A 49 4.66 -5.32 3.08
C VAL A 49 4.25 -5.45 4.54
N ASN A 50 3.59 -6.56 4.88
CA ASN A 50 3.08 -6.81 6.25
C ASN A 50 4.22 -7.26 7.18
N THR A 51 5.24 -6.43 7.33
CA THR A 51 6.38 -6.61 8.24
C THR A 51 6.84 -5.25 8.77
N GLY A 52 7.37 -5.23 9.98
CA GLY A 52 7.85 -4.01 10.64
C GLY A 52 8.83 -4.35 11.76
N SER A 53 9.14 -3.35 12.60
CA SER A 53 10.04 -3.51 13.75
C SER A 53 9.66 -4.67 14.68
N LEU A 54 8.36 -4.94 14.86
CA LEU A 54 7.84 -6.05 15.67
C LEU A 54 8.26 -7.45 15.17
N ALA A 55 8.63 -7.57 13.90
CA ALA A 55 9.12 -8.83 13.32
C ALA A 55 10.65 -8.98 13.42
N GLU A 56 11.36 -7.96 13.93
CA GLU A 56 12.81 -7.99 14.06
C GLU A 56 13.24 -8.79 15.29
N SER A 57 14.24 -9.64 15.13
CA SER A 57 15.02 -10.16 16.25
C SER A 57 15.98 -9.09 16.80
N THR A 58 16.55 -9.34 17.98
CA THR A 58 17.55 -8.44 18.58
C THR A 58 18.75 -8.19 17.65
N GLN A 59 19.16 -9.18 16.85
CA GLN A 59 20.26 -9.05 15.89
C GLN A 59 19.86 -8.28 14.61
N GLN A 60 18.56 -8.09 14.39
CA GLN A 60 17.99 -7.42 13.20
C GLN A 60 17.45 -6.02 13.52
N SER A 61 17.74 -5.49 14.70
CA SER A 61 17.28 -4.17 15.12
C SER A 61 17.57 -3.10 14.05
N GLY A 62 16.50 -2.47 13.55
CA GLY A 62 16.54 -1.41 12.54
C GLY A 62 16.49 -1.89 11.08
N TYR A 63 16.36 -3.19 10.82
CA TYR A 63 16.33 -3.74 9.45
C TYR A 63 15.12 -3.26 8.66
N SER A 64 13.94 -3.22 9.28
CA SER A 64 12.69 -2.74 8.68
C SER A 64 12.82 -1.30 8.16
N HIS A 65 13.65 -0.47 8.80
CA HIS A 65 13.93 0.90 8.36
C HIS A 65 15.07 0.99 7.34
N ALA A 66 16.07 0.13 7.44
CA ALA A 66 17.24 0.14 6.56
C ALA A 66 16.95 -0.46 5.17
N ILE A 67 16.25 -1.59 5.11
CA ILE A 67 16.00 -2.34 3.86
C ILE A 67 15.31 -1.46 2.80
N PRO A 68 14.23 -0.73 3.09
CA PRO A 68 13.58 0.09 2.08
C PRO A 68 14.48 1.21 1.56
N ARG A 69 15.33 1.81 2.41
CA ARG A 69 16.30 2.83 1.98
C ARG A 69 17.29 2.28 0.97
N ILE A 70 17.73 1.04 1.15
CA ILE A 70 18.60 0.34 0.19
C ILE A 70 17.84 0.07 -1.12
N ALA A 71 16.57 -0.37 -1.03
CA ALA A 71 15.75 -0.60 -2.22
C ALA A 71 15.55 0.68 -3.05
N LEU A 72 15.44 1.85 -2.41
CA LEU A 72 15.30 3.14 -3.11
C LEU A 72 16.56 3.56 -3.88
N THR A 73 17.74 3.10 -3.46
CA THR A 73 19.00 3.40 -4.15
C THR A 73 19.34 2.38 -5.23
N GLN A 74 18.74 1.19 -5.18
CA GLN A 74 18.89 0.16 -6.21
C GLN A 74 17.87 0.37 -7.34
N SER A 75 18.37 0.53 -8.55
CA SER A 75 17.56 0.87 -9.72
C SER A 75 16.88 -0.33 -10.40
N GLY A 76 17.04 -1.55 -9.86
CA GLY A 76 16.32 -2.75 -10.32
C GLY A 76 16.52 -3.08 -11.82
N GLY A 77 17.63 -2.66 -12.41
CA GLY A 77 17.93 -2.82 -13.84
C GLY A 77 17.75 -1.55 -14.68
N LEU A 78 17.22 -0.46 -14.12
CA LEU A 78 17.24 0.86 -14.74
C LEU A 78 18.64 1.47 -14.69
N ASP A 79 19.01 2.26 -15.69
CA ASP A 79 20.20 3.10 -15.58
C ASP A 79 20.01 4.20 -14.52
N ALA A 80 21.12 4.81 -14.08
CA ALA A 80 21.08 5.81 -13.02
C ALA A 80 20.26 7.06 -13.38
N ALA A 81 20.21 7.46 -14.66
CA ALA A 81 19.44 8.62 -15.10
C ALA A 81 17.94 8.30 -15.13
N GLN A 82 17.56 7.11 -15.58
CA GLN A 82 16.20 6.60 -15.59
C GLN A 82 15.65 6.47 -14.16
N ALA A 83 16.40 5.87 -13.25
CA ALA A 83 16.00 5.78 -11.84
C ALA A 83 15.83 7.16 -11.19
N ARG A 84 16.73 8.11 -11.46
CA ARG A 84 16.58 9.49 -10.97
C ARG A 84 15.33 10.16 -11.54
N SER A 85 15.10 10.02 -12.84
CA SER A 85 13.93 10.57 -13.52
C SER A 85 12.62 10.00 -12.95
N LEU A 86 12.58 8.68 -12.71
CA LEU A 86 11.45 8.02 -12.06
C LEU A 86 11.12 8.65 -10.70
N TRP A 87 12.13 8.82 -9.84
CA TRP A 87 11.92 9.42 -8.51
C TRP A 87 11.52 10.89 -8.57
N GLN A 88 12.07 11.67 -9.49
CA GLN A 88 11.70 13.08 -9.68
C GLN A 88 10.25 13.24 -10.15
N GLN A 89 9.77 12.34 -11.00
CA GLN A 89 8.43 12.41 -11.57
C GLN A 89 7.37 11.73 -10.68
N GLY A 90 7.78 10.79 -9.83
CA GLY A 90 6.91 9.97 -8.99
C GLY A 90 6.44 10.64 -7.70
N ILE A 91 7.10 11.70 -7.24
CA ILE A 91 6.68 12.46 -6.05
C ILE A 91 5.67 13.53 -6.47
N ASP A 92 4.50 13.56 -5.83
CA ASP A 92 3.54 14.64 -6.03
C ASP A 92 4.09 15.95 -5.44
N PRO A 93 4.37 16.99 -6.26
CA PRO A 93 4.88 18.26 -5.76
C PRO A 93 3.87 19.02 -4.89
N LYS A 94 2.56 18.74 -5.03
CA LYS A 94 1.51 19.38 -4.22
C LYS A 94 1.34 18.70 -2.86
N ARG A 95 1.68 17.41 -2.77
CA ARG A 95 1.56 16.58 -1.57
C ARG A 95 2.76 15.64 -1.46
N PRO A 96 3.94 16.17 -1.11
CA PRO A 96 5.13 15.34 -1.01
C PRO A 96 4.96 14.35 0.15
N MET A 97 4.94 13.06 -0.19
CA MET A 97 5.00 11.97 0.78
C MET A 97 6.40 11.33 0.73
N PRO A 98 6.90 10.82 1.87
CA PRO A 98 8.11 10.01 1.82
C PRO A 98 7.84 8.77 0.95
N PRO A 99 8.83 8.33 0.16
CA PRO A 99 8.67 7.18 -0.74
C PRO A 99 8.46 5.86 0.02
N VAL A 100 8.77 5.83 1.31
CA VAL A 100 8.57 4.70 2.21
C VAL A 100 8.07 5.22 3.55
N ILE A 101 7.07 4.54 4.10
CA ILE A 101 6.61 4.68 5.49
C ILE A 101 6.81 3.33 6.16
N VAL A 102 7.45 3.32 7.32
CA VAL A 102 7.64 2.12 8.14
C VAL A 102 6.98 2.34 9.50
N SER A 103 6.33 1.31 10.03
CA SER A 103 5.87 1.28 11.40
C SER A 103 7.06 1.04 12.33
N VAL A 104 7.28 1.97 13.27
CA VAL A 104 8.26 1.86 14.37
C VAL A 104 7.70 1.10 15.55
#